data_AF-A0A937VX48-F1
#
_entry.id   AF-A0A937VX48-F1
#
_cell.length_a   1.000
_cell.length_b   1.000
_cell.length_c   1.000
_cell.angle_alpha   90.00
_cell.angle_beta   90.00
_cell.angle_gamma   90.00
#
_symmetry.space_group_name_H-M   'P 1'
#
loop_
_entity.id
_entity.type
_entity.pdbx_description
1 polymer ?
#
loop_
_entity_poly.entity_id
_entity_poly.type
_entity_poly.pdbx_seq_one_letter_code
_entity_poly.pdbx_strand_id
1 'polypeptide(L)' 'PRTATDYPTVNLQGPLLVNRANGLAKQLVLVQGLYHTHHPLTLLAPTASANGSP' A
#
# COMPACT_ATOMS: atom_id res chain seq x y z
N PRO A 1 -12.73 17.86 -10.62
CA PRO A 1 -12.30 17.75 -9.21
C PRO A 1 -12.51 16.31 -8.68
N ARG A 2 -11.44 15.62 -8.25
CA ARG A 2 -11.56 14.32 -7.57
C ARG A 2 -12.00 14.55 -6.12
N THR A 3 -12.98 13.80 -5.67
CA THR A 3 -13.54 13.84 -4.32
C THR A 3 -12.66 13.04 -3.36
N ALA A 4 -12.73 13.28 -2.05
CA ALA A 4 -11.92 12.56 -1.05
C ALA A 4 -12.19 11.02 -1.01
N THR A 5 -13.25 10.57 -1.68
CA THR A 5 -13.59 9.16 -1.92
C THR A 5 -12.81 8.50 -3.06
N ASP A 6 -12.02 9.25 -3.83
CA ASP A 6 -11.27 8.73 -4.99
C ASP A 6 -9.82 8.34 -4.68
N TYR A 7 -9.40 8.40 -3.41
CA TYR A 7 -8.03 8.04 -3.03
C TYR A 7 -7.85 6.51 -2.98
N PRO A 8 -6.76 5.97 -3.56
CA PRO A 8 -6.49 4.54 -3.50
C PRO A 8 -6.32 4.09 -2.04
N THR A 9 -6.75 2.86 -1.76
CA THR A 9 -6.58 2.20 -0.45
C THR A 9 -5.86 0.87 -0.60
N VAL A 10 -5.20 0.42 0.46
CA VAL A 10 -4.53 -0.89 0.56
C VAL A 10 -5.23 -1.77 1.58
N ASN A 11 -5.37 -3.06 1.26
CA ASN A 11 -5.80 -4.08 2.22
C ASN A 11 -4.61 -4.59 3.04
N LEU A 12 -4.48 -4.09 4.26
CA LEU A 12 -3.41 -4.51 5.18
C LEU A 12 -3.75 -5.81 5.93
N GLN A 13 -5.01 -6.23 5.94
CA GLN A 13 -5.44 -7.45 6.63
C GLN A 13 -5.21 -8.72 5.79
N GLY A 14 -5.12 -8.58 4.47
CA GLY A 14 -4.98 -9.70 3.53
C GLY A 14 -3.70 -9.69 2.71
N PRO A 15 -2.49 -9.71 3.32
CA PRO A 15 -1.23 -9.70 2.58
C PRO A 15 -1.06 -10.92 1.67
N LEU A 16 -0.39 -10.70 0.54
CA LEU A 16 0.11 -11.76 -0.32
C LEU A 16 1.49 -12.19 0.18
N LEU A 17 1.60 -13.43 0.64
CA LEU A 17 2.87 -14.06 0.99
C LEU A 17 3.37 -14.83 -0.23
N VAL A 18 4.58 -14.51 -0.68
CA VAL A 18 5.22 -15.16 -1.82
C VAL A 18 6.54 -15.74 -1.37
N ASN A 19 6.67 -17.06 -1.44
CA ASN A 19 7.94 -17.75 -1.24
C ASN A 19 8.57 -18.03 -2.61
N ARG A 20 9.57 -17.22 -2.96
CA ARG A 20 10.26 -17.34 -4.26
C ARG A 20 11.17 -18.56 -4.34
N ALA A 21 11.64 -19.10 -3.21
CA ALA A 21 12.57 -20.23 -3.20
C ALA A 21 11.90 -21.52 -3.69
N ASN A 22 10.59 -21.68 -3.45
CA ASN A 22 9.82 -22.85 -3.88
C ASN A 22 8.65 -22.51 -4.82
N GLY A 23 8.55 -21.26 -5.28
CA GLY A 23 7.54 -20.83 -6.26
C GLY A 23 6.10 -20.85 -5.72
N LEU A 24 5.89 -20.81 -4.41
CA LEU A 24 4.56 -20.85 -3.80
C LEU A 24 4.09 -19.45 -3.39
N ALA A 25 2.78 -19.23 -3.48
CA ALA A 25 2.14 -18.01 -2.99
C ALA A 25 0.82 -18.33 -2.28
N LYS A 26 0.47 -17.52 -1.27
CA LYS A 26 -0.80 -17.59 -0.55
C LYS A 26 -1.22 -16.20 -0.08
N GLN A 27 -2.51 -15.89 -0.18
CA GLN A 27 -3.08 -14.76 0.56
C GLN A 27 -3.39 -15.20 1.99
N LEU A 28 -2.79 -14.53 2.96
CA LEU A 28 -3.03 -14.79 4.38
C LEU A 28 -4.03 -13.76 4.91
N VAL A 29 -5.09 -14.22 5.58
CA VAL A 29 -6.00 -13.32 6.30
C VAL A 29 -5.54 -13.20 7.76
N LEU A 30 -5.16 -12.00 8.16
CA LEU A 30 -4.76 -11.69 9.52
C LEU A 30 -6.02 -11.46 10.38
N VAL A 31 -6.43 -12.49 11.12
CA VAL A 31 -7.68 -12.48 11.90
C VAL A 31 -7.55 -11.70 13.22
N GLN A 32 -6.32 -11.53 13.70
CA GLN A 32 -6.00 -10.79 14.93
C GLN A 32 -5.04 -9.65 14.61
N GLY A 33 -5.43 -8.40 14.89
CA GLY A 33 -4.58 -7.23 14.69
C GLY A 33 -5.35 -5.94 14.47
N LEU A 34 -4.60 -4.83 14.39
CA LEU A 34 -5.13 -3.47 14.15
C LEU A 34 -5.19 -3.11 12.65
N TYR A 35 -5.04 -4.11 11.78
CA TYR A 35 -4.99 -3.90 10.34
C TYR A 35 -6.39 -3.84 9.74
N HIS A 36 -6.60 -2.84 8.88
CA HIS A 36 -7.87 -2.60 8.21
C HIS A 36 -7.79 -3.03 6.74
N THR A 37 -8.91 -3.47 6.18
CA THR A 37 -9.02 -3.83 4.75
C THR A 37 -8.97 -2.62 3.81
N HIS A 38 -9.21 -1.41 4.33
CA HIS A 38 -9.19 -0.16 3.60
C HIS A 38 -8.31 0.86 4.33
N HIS A 39 -6.99 0.73 4.19
CA HIS A 39 -6.05 1.73 4.68
C HIS A 39 -5.74 2.75 3.56
N PRO A 40 -5.76 4.07 3.80
CA PRO A 40 -5.43 5.05 2.77
C PRO A 40 -4.00 4.84 2.25
N LEU A 41 -3.83 4.83 0.92
CA LEU A 41 -2.52 4.83 0.28
C LEU A 41 -2.06 6.28 0.13
N THR A 42 -1.31 6.79 1.10
CA THR A 42 -0.67 8.09 0.99
C THR A 42 0.52 7.97 0.04
N LEU A 43 0.34 8.44 -1.21
CA LEU A 43 1.47 8.76 -2.06
C LEU A 43 2.20 9.93 -1.41
N LEU A 44 3.28 9.65 -0.68
CA LEU A 44 4.33 10.64 -0.47
C LEU A 44 4.75 11.05 -1.87
N ALA A 45 4.36 12.25 -2.31
CA ALA A 45 4.82 12.79 -3.58
C ALA A 45 6.36 12.65 -3.58
N PRO A 46 6.98 12.12 -4.65
CA PRO A 46 8.42 12.24 -4.77
C PRO A 46 8.70 13.74 -4.69
N THR A 47 9.35 14.17 -3.61
CA THR A 47 9.90 15.51 -3.55
C THR A 47 10.88 15.59 -4.71
N ALA A 48 10.43 16.17 -5.83
CA ALA A 48 11.32 16.67 -6.85
C ALA A 48 12.10 17.80 -6.18
N SER A 49 13.19 17.43 -5.50
CA SER A 49 14.25 18.34 -5.11
C SER A 49 14.93 18.75 -6.41
N ALA A 50 14.29 19.64 -7.15
CA ALA A 50 14.91 20.37 -8.22
C ALA A 50 15.99 21.25 -7.58
N ASN A 51 17.23 20.76 -7.60
CA ASN A 51 18.40 21.62 -7.60
C ASN A 51 18.22 22.64 -8.72
N GLY A 52 18.14 23.92 -8.37
CA GLY A 52 18.01 25.01 -9.33
C GLY A 52 17.54 26.30 -8.68
N SER A 53 18.38 26.88 -7.83
CA SER A 53 18.40 28.34 -7.66
C SER A 53 19.54 28.90 -8.52
N PRO A 54 19.33 30.06 -9.18
CA PRO A 54 20.22 30.63 -10.19
C PRO A 54 21.61 31.00 -9.66
#